data_AF-A0A1S8KK62-F1
#
_entry.id   AF-A0A1S8KK62-F1
#
_cell.length_a   1.000
_cell.length_b   1.000
_cell.length_c   1.000
_cell.angle_alpha   90.00
_cell.angle_beta   90.00
_cell.angle_gamma   90.00
#
_symmetry.space_group_name_H-M   'P 1'
#
loop_
_entity.id
_entity.type
_entity.pdbx_description
1 polymer ?
#
loop_
_entity_poly.entity_id
_entity_poly.type
_entity_poly.pdbx_seq_one_letter_code
_entity_poly.pdbx_strand_id
1 'polypeptide(L)'
;MTYNHLTPTELVMIEAYFNQSQPVSKVANLLQRSRQTIYKVYRFLKSGGSAMSYYKQYKKNKRNCGRHPIVLPDEQQEYIQKKVVQGWAPDVLIGRAEFPIACSVRTLYRMFKDKTFDTHDLPMKGKRKPNGHKEKRGKQGFRRSIRDRKTDYTQFDHEFGHLEGDTIVGGKHKSAVITLVERLSKVIITLKPEG
;
A
#
# COMPACT_ATOMS: atom_id res chain seq x y z
N MET A 1 15.35 16.68 -12.87
CA MET A 1 15.76 17.73 -11.91
C MET A 1 14.61 18.05 -10.98
N THR A 2 14.73 17.73 -9.70
CA THR A 2 13.73 18.05 -8.67
C THR A 2 13.84 19.53 -8.30
N TYR A 3 12.73 20.27 -8.35
CA TYR A 3 12.71 21.68 -7.98
C TYR A 3 12.92 21.82 -6.46
N ASN A 4 14.08 22.32 -6.04
CA ASN A 4 14.41 22.53 -4.63
C ASN A 4 13.87 23.89 -4.15
N HIS A 5 12.86 23.87 -3.29
CA HIS A 5 12.33 25.06 -2.64
C HIS A 5 13.38 25.73 -1.73
N LEU A 6 13.24 27.04 -1.51
CA LEU A 6 14.02 27.78 -0.51
C LEU A 6 13.58 27.35 0.90
N THR A 7 14.56 27.12 1.75
CA THR A 7 14.38 26.88 3.18
C THR A 7 14.13 28.20 3.92
N PRO A 8 13.54 28.16 5.13
CA PRO A 8 13.37 29.35 5.96
C PRO A 8 14.68 30.06 6.28
N THR A 9 15.76 29.30 6.51
CA THR A 9 17.10 29.84 6.80
C THR A 9 17.67 30.56 5.58
N GLU A 10 17.56 29.99 4.37
CA GLU A 10 17.96 30.66 3.14
C GLU A 10 17.17 31.95 2.91
N LEU A 11 15.88 31.98 3.21
CA LEU A 11 15.07 33.20 3.09
C LEU A 11 15.55 34.32 4.01
N VAL A 12 15.91 34.00 5.27
CA VAL A 12 16.48 34.97 6.22
C VAL A 12 17.85 35.46 5.75
N MET A 13 18.70 34.58 5.22
CA MET A 13 19.98 34.98 4.64
C MET A 13 19.81 35.92 3.45
N ILE A 14 18.86 35.63 2.56
CA ILE A 14 18.54 36.48 1.40
C ILE A 14 18.07 37.87 1.85
N GLU A 15 17.24 37.96 2.89
CA GLU A 15 16.81 39.23 3.46
C GLU A 15 17.97 40.02 4.08
N ALA A 16 18.86 39.36 4.82
CA ALA A 16 20.06 40.00 5.34
C ALA A 16 20.97 40.56 4.23
N TYR A 17 21.20 39.79 3.15
CA TYR A 17 21.97 40.24 2.00
C TYR A 17 21.29 41.37 1.21
N PHE A 18 19.96 41.36 1.15
CA PHE A 18 19.19 42.44 0.55
C PHE A 18 19.38 43.75 1.32
N ASN A 19 19.33 43.70 2.66
CA ASN A 19 19.58 44.87 3.53
C ASN A 19 21.01 45.40 3.40
N GLN A 20 21.98 44.52 3.10
CA GLN A 20 23.37 44.90 2.79
C GLN A 20 23.57 45.35 1.33
N SER A 21 22.49 45.55 0.56
CA SER A 21 22.52 45.96 -0.86
C SER A 21 23.37 45.05 -1.76
N GLN A 22 23.52 43.77 -1.40
CA GLN A 22 24.31 42.83 -2.21
C GLN A 22 23.60 42.48 -3.52
N PRO A 23 24.33 42.37 -4.65
CA PRO A 23 23.72 42.08 -5.94
C PRO A 23 23.19 40.64 -6.01
N VAL A 24 22.07 40.47 -6.72
CA VAL A 24 21.37 39.17 -6.90
C VAL A 24 22.31 38.07 -7.42
N SER A 25 23.23 38.41 -8.32
CA SER A 25 24.22 37.49 -8.87
C SER A 25 25.13 36.88 -7.80
N LYS A 26 25.62 37.70 -6.88
CA LYS A 26 26.51 37.27 -5.80
C LYS A 26 25.78 36.36 -4.82
N VAL A 27 24.56 36.76 -4.41
CA VAL A 27 23.74 35.96 -3.50
C VAL A 27 23.33 34.61 -4.13
N ALA A 28 23.00 34.60 -5.42
CA ALA A 28 22.69 33.38 -6.16
C ALA A 28 23.87 32.40 -6.18
N ASN A 29 25.09 32.90 -6.40
CA ASN A 29 26.30 32.07 -6.37
C ASN A 29 26.60 31.56 -4.96
N LEU A 30 26.50 32.42 -3.93
CA LEU A 30 26.76 32.04 -2.53
C LEU A 30 25.80 30.96 -2.02
N LEU A 31 24.51 31.09 -2.34
CA LEU A 31 23.48 30.13 -1.94
C LEU A 31 23.33 28.96 -2.93
N GLN A 32 24.13 28.94 -4.00
CA GLN A 32 24.04 27.95 -5.08
C GLN A 32 22.61 27.79 -5.64
N ARG A 33 21.88 28.90 -5.76
CA ARG A 33 20.50 28.94 -6.28
C ARG A 33 20.45 29.68 -7.61
N SER A 34 19.39 29.42 -8.38
CA SER A 34 19.19 30.15 -9.63
C SER A 34 19.01 31.65 -9.36
N ARG A 35 19.58 32.50 -10.23
CA ARG A 35 19.39 33.97 -10.18
C ARG A 35 17.92 34.36 -10.12
N GLN A 36 17.07 33.64 -10.87
CA GLN A 36 15.63 33.90 -10.92
C GLN A 36 14.93 33.63 -9.58
N THR A 37 15.37 32.62 -8.83
CA THR A 37 14.82 32.31 -7.50
C THR A 37 15.12 33.45 -6.53
N ILE A 38 16.36 33.94 -6.50
CA ILE A 38 16.77 35.06 -5.63
C ILE A 38 16.08 36.36 -6.05
N TYR A 39 16.00 36.62 -7.36
CA TYR A 39 15.32 37.80 -7.90
C TYR A 39 13.86 37.90 -7.46
N LYS A 40 13.12 36.78 -7.45
CA LYS A 40 11.73 36.73 -6.96
C LYS A 40 11.60 37.16 -5.51
N VAL A 41 12.54 36.75 -4.64
CA VAL A 41 12.55 37.14 -3.23
C VAL A 41 12.92 38.62 -3.10
N TYR A 42 13.97 39.07 -3.79
CA TYR A 42 14.38 40.48 -3.79
C TYR A 42 13.25 41.42 -4.26
N ARG A 43 12.52 41.05 -5.32
CA ARG A 43 11.37 41.83 -5.79
C ARG A 43 10.28 41.95 -4.72
N PHE A 44 10.05 40.88 -3.96
CA PHE A 44 9.08 40.88 -2.86
C PHE A 44 9.54 41.73 -1.66
N LEU A 45 10.84 41.69 -1.33
CA LEU A 45 11.42 42.57 -0.30
C LEU A 45 11.36 44.04 -0.73
N LYS A 46 11.62 44.35 -2.00
CA LYS A 46 11.47 45.71 -2.56
C LYS A 46 10.04 46.26 -2.47
N SER A 47 9.02 45.39 -2.48
CA SER A 47 7.62 45.80 -2.26
C SER A 47 7.26 45.99 -0.78
N GLY A 48 8.24 46.04 0.12
CA GLY A 48 8.03 46.22 1.57
C GLY A 48 7.69 44.92 2.32
N GLY A 49 7.88 43.76 1.69
CA GLY A 49 7.72 42.46 2.35
C GLY A 49 8.93 42.07 3.20
N SER A 50 8.78 41.02 4.02
CA SER A 50 9.86 40.40 4.78
C SER A 50 10.04 38.93 4.41
N ALA A 51 11.16 38.31 4.78
CA ALA A 51 11.37 36.87 4.57
C ALA A 51 10.23 36.04 5.18
N MET A 52 9.76 36.45 6.36
CA MET A 52 8.67 35.77 7.06
C MET A 52 7.34 35.93 6.32
N SER A 53 7.01 37.11 5.79
CA SER A 53 5.78 37.26 5.00
C SER A 53 5.85 36.53 3.66
N TYR A 54 7.03 36.46 3.02
CA TYR A 54 7.26 35.63 1.84
C TYR A 54 7.00 34.15 2.13
N TYR A 55 7.53 33.64 3.24
CA TYR A 55 7.33 32.25 3.65
C TYR A 55 5.86 31.94 3.97
N LYS A 56 5.17 32.85 4.66
CA LYS A 56 3.72 32.72 4.92
C LYS A 56 2.92 32.67 3.62
N GLN A 57 3.23 33.54 2.66
CA GLN A 57 2.59 33.54 1.34
C GLN A 57 2.86 32.23 0.58
N TYR A 58 4.11 31.75 0.60
CA TYR A 58 4.47 30.45 0.04
C TYR A 58 3.64 29.32 0.65
N LYS A 59 3.51 29.27 1.99
CA LYS A 59 2.69 28.25 2.68
C LYS A 59 1.22 28.34 2.29
N LYS A 60 0.66 29.55 2.18
CA LYS A 60 -0.72 29.77 1.70
C LYS A 60 -0.90 29.24 0.28
N ASN A 61 0.00 29.60 -0.64
CA ASN A 61 -0.06 29.12 -2.03
C ASN A 61 0.11 27.60 -2.11
N LYS A 62 0.98 27.02 -1.27
CA LYS A 62 1.24 25.57 -1.24
C LYS A 62 0.02 24.78 -0.77
N ARG A 63 -0.83 25.34 0.10
CA ARG A 63 -2.12 24.71 0.50
C ARG A 63 -3.11 24.60 -0.67
N ASN A 64 -2.98 25.48 -1.67
CA ASN A 64 -3.83 25.47 -2.87
C ASN A 64 -3.22 24.62 -3.99
N CYS A 65 -2.07 23.99 -3.76
CA CYS A 65 -1.39 23.16 -4.74
C CYS A 65 -1.73 21.68 -4.53
N GLY A 66 -1.81 20.95 -5.64
CA GLY A 66 -2.01 19.51 -5.63
C GLY A 66 -3.49 19.11 -5.48
N ARG A 67 -3.73 17.80 -5.44
CA ARG A 67 -5.08 17.25 -5.29
C ARG A 67 -5.50 17.36 -3.83
N HIS A 68 -6.65 17.99 -3.58
CA HIS A 68 -7.25 18.03 -2.25
C HIS A 68 -7.65 16.61 -1.79
N PRO A 69 -7.51 16.29 -0.49
CA PRO A 69 -8.02 15.05 0.07
C PRO A 69 -9.52 14.90 -0.22
N ILE A 70 -9.93 13.67 -0.54
CA ILE A 70 -11.35 13.36 -0.67
C ILE A 70 -11.93 13.31 0.74
N VAL A 71 -12.97 14.09 0.98
CA VAL A 71 -13.79 14.03 2.19
C VAL A 71 -15.05 13.27 1.82
N LEU A 72 -15.31 12.17 2.52
CA LEU A 72 -16.53 11.38 2.29
C LEU A 72 -17.70 12.05 3.04
N PRO A 73 -18.91 12.07 2.48
CA PRO A 73 -20.12 12.45 3.21
C PRO A 73 -20.33 11.59 4.47
N ASP A 74 -20.99 12.15 5.48
CA ASP A 74 -21.21 11.47 6.77
C ASP A 74 -21.90 10.11 6.61
N GLU A 75 -22.89 10.03 5.71
CA GLU A 75 -23.61 8.79 5.39
C GLU A 75 -22.66 7.69 4.87
N GLN A 76 -21.68 8.05 4.03
CA GLN A 76 -20.67 7.10 3.53
C GLN A 76 -19.72 6.68 4.65
N GLN A 77 -19.33 7.59 5.54
CA GLN A 77 -18.46 7.28 6.66
C GLN A 77 -19.13 6.32 7.65
N GLU A 78 -20.40 6.59 8.00
CA GLU A 78 -21.19 5.75 8.89
C GLU A 78 -21.38 4.33 8.31
N TYR A 79 -21.73 4.24 7.03
CA TYR A 79 -21.85 2.97 6.33
C TYR A 79 -20.54 2.15 6.36
N ILE A 80 -19.41 2.81 6.03
CA ILE A 80 -18.09 2.17 6.04
C ILE A 80 -17.78 1.65 7.44
N GLN A 81 -17.92 2.48 8.48
CA GLN A 81 -17.59 2.11 9.85
C GLN A 81 -18.45 0.92 10.32
N LYS A 82 -19.76 0.97 10.07
CA LYS A 82 -20.70 -0.11 10.40
C LYS A 82 -20.30 -1.45 9.76
N LYS A 83 -19.90 -1.44 8.49
CA LYS A 83 -19.55 -2.67 7.75
C LYS A 83 -18.16 -3.18 8.12
N VAL A 84 -17.20 -2.29 8.35
CA VAL A 84 -15.85 -2.70 8.77
C VAL A 84 -15.89 -3.40 10.13
N VAL A 85 -16.69 -2.90 11.08
CA VAL A 85 -16.93 -3.57 12.38
C VAL A 85 -17.58 -4.97 12.20
N GLN A 86 -18.36 -5.18 11.15
CA GLN A 86 -18.90 -6.50 10.77
C GLN A 86 -17.86 -7.41 10.11
N GLY A 87 -16.59 -6.99 10.02
CA GLY A 87 -15.48 -7.75 9.45
C GLY A 87 -15.29 -7.57 7.95
N TRP A 88 -15.90 -6.55 7.34
CA TRP A 88 -15.75 -6.31 5.90
C TRP A 88 -14.44 -5.59 5.61
N ALA A 89 -13.69 -6.10 4.63
CA ALA A 89 -12.50 -5.42 4.15
C ALA A 89 -12.86 -4.27 3.18
N PRO A 90 -12.03 -3.21 3.08
CA PRO A 90 -12.24 -2.12 2.12
C PRO A 90 -12.44 -2.57 0.67
N ASP A 91 -11.77 -3.63 0.21
CA ASP A 91 -11.98 -4.19 -1.13
C ASP A 91 -13.39 -4.77 -1.29
N VAL A 92 -13.92 -5.42 -0.25
CA VAL A 92 -15.27 -5.99 -0.24
C VAL A 92 -16.33 -4.90 -0.23
N LEU A 93 -16.12 -3.85 0.57
CA LEU A 93 -17.02 -2.71 0.66
C LEU A 93 -17.29 -2.06 -0.71
N ILE A 94 -16.22 -1.79 -1.46
CA ILE A 94 -16.34 -1.17 -2.78
C ILE A 94 -16.70 -2.20 -3.85
N GLY A 95 -16.12 -3.40 -3.80
CA GLY A 95 -16.33 -4.44 -4.81
C GLY A 95 -17.76 -4.98 -4.85
N ARG A 96 -18.49 -4.99 -3.72
CA ARG A 96 -19.89 -5.41 -3.69
C ARG A 96 -20.85 -4.34 -4.20
N ALA A 97 -20.43 -3.07 -4.21
CA ALA A 97 -21.22 -1.93 -4.66
C ALA A 97 -22.64 -1.83 -4.04
N GLU A 98 -22.83 -2.35 -2.81
CA GLU A 98 -24.11 -2.29 -2.08
C GLU A 98 -24.47 -0.87 -1.66
N PHE A 99 -23.47 0.02 -1.54
CA PHE A 99 -23.64 1.42 -1.19
C PHE A 99 -22.62 2.25 -1.97
N PRO A 100 -23.01 3.40 -2.56
CA PRO A 100 -22.10 4.22 -3.34
C PRO A 100 -21.06 4.89 -2.44
N ILE A 101 -19.80 4.48 -2.59
CA ILE A 101 -18.66 5.10 -1.90
C ILE A 101 -17.88 5.93 -2.91
N ALA A 102 -17.79 7.24 -2.69
CA ALA A 102 -17.17 8.19 -3.61
C ALA A 102 -15.62 8.20 -3.54
N CYS A 103 -15.00 7.04 -3.36
CA CYS A 103 -13.54 6.91 -3.41
C CYS A 103 -13.10 5.51 -3.86
N SER A 104 -11.85 5.42 -4.33
CA SER A 104 -11.25 4.13 -4.68
C SER A 104 -10.83 3.35 -3.43
N VAL A 105 -10.71 2.03 -3.57
CA VAL A 105 -10.22 1.13 -2.50
C VAL A 105 -8.90 1.60 -1.91
N ARG A 106 -7.97 2.03 -2.77
CA ARG A 106 -6.68 2.58 -2.33
C ARG A 106 -6.82 3.86 -1.50
N THR A 107 -7.79 4.71 -1.83
CA THR A 107 -8.07 5.92 -1.05
C THR A 107 -8.67 5.54 0.29
N LEU A 108 -9.61 4.58 0.31
CA LEU A 108 -10.21 4.08 1.53
C LEU A 108 -9.15 3.51 2.50
N TYR A 109 -8.24 2.65 2.02
CA TYR A 109 -7.11 2.18 2.82
C TYR A 109 -6.19 3.31 3.32
N ARG A 110 -5.99 4.36 2.52
CA ARG A 110 -5.20 5.52 2.96
C ARG A 110 -5.91 6.29 4.08
N MET A 111 -7.24 6.37 4.06
CA MET A 111 -8.03 7.00 5.14
C MET A 111 -7.90 6.23 6.46
N PHE A 112 -7.81 4.90 6.44
CA PHE A 112 -7.43 4.11 7.63
C PHE A 112 -6.00 4.43 8.08
N LYS A 113 -5.04 4.48 7.16
CA LYS A 113 -3.63 4.77 7.48
C LYS A 113 -3.43 6.17 8.09
N ASP A 114 -4.15 7.16 7.58
CA ASP A 114 -4.10 8.56 8.03
C ASP A 114 -5.00 8.79 9.26
N LYS A 115 -5.55 7.72 9.86
CA LYS A 115 -6.38 7.71 11.08
C LYS A 115 -7.72 8.45 10.96
N THR A 116 -8.24 8.61 9.74
CA THR A 116 -9.63 9.05 9.55
C THR A 116 -10.61 7.97 10.00
N PHE A 117 -10.25 6.70 9.81
CA PHE A 117 -10.93 5.54 10.37
C PHE A 117 -9.95 4.76 11.24
N ASP A 118 -10.45 3.98 12.22
CA ASP A 118 -9.57 3.18 13.08
C ASP A 118 -9.03 1.97 12.32
N THR A 119 -7.71 1.84 12.28
CA THR A 119 -7.01 0.69 11.71
C THR A 119 -7.32 -0.62 12.41
N HIS A 120 -7.73 -0.59 13.69
CA HIS A 120 -8.07 -1.80 14.46
C HIS A 120 -9.40 -2.42 14.02
N ASP A 121 -10.27 -1.63 13.38
CA ASP A 121 -11.53 -2.13 12.85
C ASP A 121 -11.32 -2.98 11.60
N LEU A 122 -10.20 -2.78 10.89
CA LEU A 122 -9.90 -3.57 9.69
C LEU A 122 -9.82 -5.06 10.04
N PRO A 123 -10.44 -5.94 9.24
CA PRO A 123 -10.36 -7.37 9.47
C PRO A 123 -8.90 -7.82 9.39
N MET A 124 -8.36 -8.22 10.54
CA MET A 124 -6.99 -8.71 10.65
C MET A 124 -6.81 -9.92 9.73
N LYS A 125 -5.71 -9.93 8.98
CA LYS A 125 -5.33 -11.01 8.08
C LYS A 125 -5.44 -12.35 8.83
N GLY A 126 -6.27 -13.25 8.32
CA GLY A 126 -6.80 -14.42 9.03
C GLY A 126 -5.76 -15.26 9.76
N LYS A 127 -6.20 -16.00 10.80
CA LYS A 127 -5.45 -16.86 11.75
C LYS A 127 -3.96 -17.06 11.40
N ARG A 128 -3.16 -16.01 11.58
CA ARG A 128 -1.72 -16.08 11.40
C ARG A 128 -1.18 -16.92 12.56
N LYS A 129 -0.39 -17.95 12.24
CA LYS A 129 0.34 -18.69 13.28
C LYS A 129 1.25 -17.71 14.04
N PRO A 130 1.33 -17.81 15.37
CA PRO A 130 2.21 -16.95 16.16
C PRO A 130 3.64 -16.96 15.61
N ASN A 131 4.34 -15.83 15.71
CA ASN A 131 5.75 -15.77 15.34
C ASN A 131 6.52 -16.81 16.16
N GLY A 132 7.28 -17.68 15.49
CA GLY A 132 7.99 -18.78 16.12
C GLY A 132 7.20 -20.08 16.31
N HIS A 133 5.97 -20.18 15.78
CA HIS A 133 5.22 -21.44 15.77
C HIS A 133 6.03 -22.54 15.04
N LYS A 134 6.51 -23.51 15.81
CA LYS A 134 7.11 -24.75 15.29
C LYS A 134 6.02 -25.82 15.18
N GLU A 135 5.83 -26.35 13.98
CA GLU A 135 4.89 -27.46 13.73
C GLU A 135 5.36 -28.70 14.49
N LYS A 136 4.54 -29.18 15.43
CA LYS A 136 4.85 -30.35 16.29
C LYS A 136 4.21 -31.65 15.81
N ARG A 137 3.30 -31.58 14.82
CA ARG A 137 2.72 -32.80 14.22
C ARG A 137 3.83 -33.62 13.57
N GLY A 138 3.77 -34.95 13.74
CA GLY A 138 4.76 -35.88 13.20
C GLY A 138 4.96 -35.65 11.70
N LYS A 139 6.21 -35.48 11.28
CA LYS A 139 6.58 -35.45 9.87
C LYS A 139 6.76 -36.89 9.42
N GLN A 140 6.00 -37.34 8.42
CA GLN A 140 6.33 -38.60 7.76
C GLN A 140 7.68 -38.43 7.04
N GLY A 141 8.66 -39.27 7.37
CA GLY A 141 10.06 -39.14 6.91
C GLY A 141 10.28 -39.36 5.42
N PHE A 142 9.36 -40.05 4.74
CA PHE A 142 9.48 -40.41 3.32
C PHE A 142 8.49 -39.63 2.45
N ARG A 143 8.57 -38.29 2.49
CA ARG A 143 7.78 -37.43 1.60
C ARG A 143 8.69 -36.68 0.64
N ARG A 144 8.35 -36.72 -0.65
CA ARG A 144 8.94 -35.82 -1.65
C ARG A 144 8.29 -34.45 -1.55
N SER A 145 9.07 -33.38 -1.59
CA SER A 145 8.51 -32.02 -1.60
C SER A 145 7.90 -31.71 -2.97
N ILE A 146 6.82 -30.93 -3.00
CA ILE A 146 6.28 -30.39 -4.26
C ILE A 146 7.34 -29.59 -5.03
N ARG A 147 8.29 -28.99 -4.30
CA ARG A 147 9.39 -28.21 -4.88
C ARG A 147 10.39 -29.06 -5.67
N ASP A 148 10.56 -30.33 -5.26
CA ASP A 148 11.54 -31.23 -5.85
C ASP A 148 11.04 -31.83 -7.17
N ARG A 149 9.73 -31.72 -7.46
CA ARG A 149 9.08 -32.30 -8.66
C ARG A 149 9.80 -31.92 -9.97
N LYS A 150 10.24 -30.67 -10.13
CA LYS A 150 10.94 -30.22 -11.35
C LYS A 150 12.36 -30.76 -11.48
N THR A 151 12.98 -31.10 -10.35
CA THR A 151 14.35 -31.63 -10.31
C THR A 151 14.34 -33.15 -10.50
N ASP A 152 13.41 -33.84 -9.84
CA ASP A 152 13.24 -35.29 -9.95
C ASP A 152 12.71 -35.71 -11.34
N TYR A 153 11.93 -34.83 -11.98
CA TYR A 153 11.24 -35.09 -13.23
C TYR A 153 11.43 -33.93 -14.21
N THR A 154 12.43 -34.04 -15.09
CA THR A 154 12.80 -32.96 -16.03
C THR A 154 11.72 -32.67 -17.07
N GLN A 155 10.89 -33.67 -17.40
CA GLN A 155 9.76 -33.57 -18.32
C GLN A 155 8.41 -33.52 -17.59
N PHE A 156 8.38 -33.19 -16.29
CA PHE A 156 7.16 -33.12 -15.47
C PHE A 156 6.00 -32.37 -16.16
N ASP A 157 6.34 -31.33 -16.93
CA ASP A 157 5.35 -30.51 -17.62
C ASP A 157 4.69 -31.18 -18.84
N HIS A 158 5.31 -32.21 -19.41
CA HIS A 158 4.92 -32.86 -20.68
C HIS A 158 4.81 -34.39 -20.61
N GLU A 159 5.17 -35.03 -19.49
CA GLU A 159 5.08 -36.48 -19.33
C GLU A 159 3.80 -36.92 -18.59
N PHE A 160 3.23 -38.03 -19.06
CA PHE A 160 2.03 -38.65 -18.50
C PHE A 160 2.37 -39.51 -17.27
N GLY A 161 1.45 -39.60 -16.31
CA GLY A 161 1.55 -40.51 -15.16
C GLY A 161 1.79 -39.81 -13.82
N HIS A 162 1.79 -38.48 -13.80
CA HIS A 162 1.83 -37.71 -12.56
C HIS A 162 0.42 -37.54 -12.00
N LEU A 163 0.11 -38.33 -10.97
CA LEU A 163 -1.16 -38.27 -10.25
C LEU A 163 -1.03 -37.36 -9.02
N GLU A 164 -1.88 -36.34 -8.93
CA GLU A 164 -2.06 -35.54 -7.72
C GLU A 164 -3.23 -36.11 -6.91
N GLY A 165 -2.93 -36.52 -5.67
CA GLY A 165 -3.89 -37.15 -4.78
C GLY A 165 -4.37 -36.21 -3.69
N ASP A 166 -5.68 -35.98 -3.62
CA ASP A 166 -6.37 -35.32 -2.51
C ASP A 166 -7.27 -36.30 -1.79
N THR A 167 -7.59 -36.02 -0.52
CA THR A 167 -8.56 -36.79 0.26
C THR A 167 -9.66 -35.87 0.76
N ILE A 168 -10.88 -36.11 0.29
CA ILE A 168 -12.07 -35.42 0.75
C ILE A 168 -12.62 -36.22 1.92
N VAL A 169 -12.66 -35.59 3.10
CA VAL A 169 -13.22 -36.20 4.31
C VAL A 169 -14.65 -35.70 4.51
N GLY A 170 -15.60 -36.62 4.56
CA GLY A 170 -17.01 -36.35 4.80
C GLY A 170 -17.27 -35.78 6.19
N GLY A 171 -18.46 -35.21 6.36
CA GLY A 171 -18.88 -34.62 7.62
C GLY A 171 -18.72 -35.58 8.81
N LYS A 172 -18.22 -35.06 9.93
CA LYS A 172 -17.93 -35.83 11.16
C LYS A 172 -16.93 -36.98 10.96
N HIS A 173 -16.08 -36.93 9.93
CA HIS A 173 -15.07 -37.95 9.63
C HIS A 173 -15.65 -39.36 9.38
N LYS A 174 -16.90 -39.46 8.88
CA LYS A 174 -17.63 -40.74 8.69
C LYS A 174 -17.38 -41.42 7.34
N SER A 175 -16.79 -40.70 6.40
CA SER A 175 -16.46 -41.22 5.08
C SER A 175 -15.27 -40.45 4.53
N ALA A 176 -14.57 -41.08 3.60
CA ALA A 176 -13.55 -40.41 2.81
C ALA A 176 -13.66 -40.84 1.36
N VAL A 177 -13.20 -39.97 0.47
CA VAL A 177 -12.96 -40.28 -0.95
C VAL A 177 -11.57 -39.77 -1.29
N ILE A 178 -10.76 -40.63 -1.91
CA ILE A 178 -9.46 -40.24 -2.44
C ILE A 178 -9.67 -39.90 -3.91
N THR A 179 -9.23 -38.72 -4.33
CA THR A 179 -9.26 -38.28 -5.72
C THR A 179 -7.84 -38.25 -6.26
N LEU A 180 -7.57 -38.99 -7.33
CA LEU A 180 -6.31 -38.94 -8.06
C LEU A 180 -6.55 -38.25 -9.39
N VAL A 181 -5.84 -37.16 -9.65
CA VAL A 181 -5.97 -36.38 -10.89
C VAL A 181 -4.68 -36.49 -11.69
N GLU A 182 -4.77 -36.97 -12.92
CA GLU A 182 -3.63 -36.99 -13.83
C GLU A 182 -3.42 -35.61 -14.46
N ARG A 183 -2.18 -35.10 -14.40
CA ARG A 183 -1.88 -33.70 -14.68
C ARG A 183 -2.15 -33.29 -16.13
N LEU A 184 -1.89 -34.14 -17.13
CA LEU A 184 -2.00 -33.79 -18.55
C LEU A 184 -3.39 -34.05 -19.12
N SER A 185 -3.84 -35.29 -19.01
CA SER A 185 -5.14 -35.79 -19.49
C SER A 185 -6.32 -35.26 -18.68
N LYS A 186 -6.07 -34.78 -17.45
CA LYS A 186 -7.09 -34.36 -16.49
C LYS A 186 -8.07 -35.48 -16.11
N VAL A 187 -7.73 -36.73 -16.38
CA VAL A 187 -8.50 -37.89 -15.94
C VAL A 187 -8.53 -37.90 -14.42
N ILE A 188 -9.73 -38.11 -13.87
CA ILE A 188 -9.98 -38.16 -12.43
C ILE A 188 -10.36 -39.58 -12.06
N ILE A 189 -9.62 -40.16 -11.13
CA ILE A 189 -9.91 -41.47 -10.54
C ILE A 189 -10.38 -41.24 -9.12
N THR A 190 -11.57 -41.72 -8.79
CA THR A 190 -12.15 -41.63 -7.45
C THR A 190 -12.10 -42.99 -6.78
N LEU A 191 -11.51 -43.05 -5.60
CA LEU A 191 -11.34 -44.26 -4.83
C LEU A 191 -12.05 -44.11 -3.48
N LYS A 192 -12.82 -45.12 -3.10
CA LYS A 192 -13.37 -45.24 -1.75
C LYS A 192 -12.37 -46.01 -0.90
N PRO A 193 -11.71 -45.39 0.10
CA PRO A 193 -10.85 -46.11 1.03
C PRO A 193 -11.68 -47.03 1.93
N GLU A 194 -11.08 -48.13 2.41
CA GLU A 194 -11.71 -49.09 3.32
C GLU A 194 -11.80 -48.62 4.78
N GLY A 195 -11.54 -47.33 5.04
CA GLY A 195 -11.44 -46.72 6.37
C GLY A 195 -12.69 -46.00 6.86
#